data_AF-A0A8T1GZ24-F1
#
_entry.id   AF-A0A8T1GZ24-F1
#
_cell.length_a   1.000
_cell.length_b   1.000
_cell.length_c   1.000
_cell.angle_alpha   90.00
_cell.angle_beta   90.00
_cell.angle_gamma   90.00
#
_symmetry.space_group_name_H-M   'P 1'
#
loop_
_entity.id
_entity.type
_entity.pdbx_description
1 polymer ?
#
loop_
_entity_poly.entity_id
_entity_poly.type
_entity_poly.pdbx_seq_one_letter_code
_entity_poly.pdbx_strand_id
1 'polypeptide(L)'
;MTPYRGTRYHLKEFGDGLHKPQNKEELYNLRHSSLRNVIERTYGAVKNKFPVLLDMNSYALEEQIGLIQSVFAIYNFIRRNRDEFLNEHGSYIRNGEQDADERDAGDTEPVDADDGTMKKLRDDIATAMWVDYLVTLAGRYGEVVV
;
A
#
# COMPACT_ATOMS: atom_id res chain seq x y z
N MET A 1 -11.77 1.09 0.04
CA MET A 1 -12.10 2.16 -0.92
C MET A 1 -11.37 1.86 -2.22
N THR A 2 -12.08 1.81 -3.34
CA THR A 2 -11.51 1.32 -4.61
C THR A 2 -10.78 2.42 -5.38
N PRO A 3 -9.72 2.07 -6.15
CA PRO A 3 -9.08 2.98 -7.10
C PRO A 3 -10.06 3.55 -8.13
N TYR A 4 -9.70 4.67 -8.75
CA TYR A 4 -10.39 5.16 -9.94
C TYR A 4 -10.11 4.21 -11.11
N ARG A 5 -11.17 3.84 -11.83
CA ARG A 5 -11.09 2.99 -13.02
C ARG A 5 -10.76 3.84 -14.25
N GLY A 6 -10.05 3.25 -15.21
CA GLY A 6 -9.70 3.93 -16.46
C GLY A 6 -8.60 4.99 -16.32
N THR A 7 -7.94 5.08 -15.16
CA THR A 7 -6.80 5.95 -14.91
C THR A 7 -5.58 5.12 -14.51
N ARG A 8 -4.38 5.68 -14.73
CA ARG A 8 -3.11 5.03 -14.38
C ARG A 8 -3.10 4.61 -12.91
N TYR A 9 -2.60 3.41 -12.63
CA TYR A 9 -2.67 2.78 -11.31
C TYR A 9 -1.34 2.13 -10.87
N HIS A 10 -0.66 1.45 -11.79
CA HIS A 10 0.50 0.66 -11.44
C HIS A 10 1.72 1.56 -11.17
N LEU A 11 2.47 1.28 -10.11
CA LEU A 11 3.65 2.09 -9.74
C LEU A 11 4.68 2.20 -10.88
N LYS A 12 4.78 1.16 -11.72
CA LYS A 12 5.65 1.14 -12.90
C LYS A 12 5.28 2.22 -13.93
N GLU A 13 4.02 2.62 -14.00
CA GLU A 13 3.52 3.68 -14.90
C GLU A 13 3.93 5.09 -14.47
N PHE A 14 4.56 5.22 -13.30
CA PHE A 14 5.04 6.47 -12.71
C PHE A 14 6.56 6.48 -12.44
N GLY A 15 7.31 5.48 -12.95
CA GLY A 15 8.76 5.35 -12.78
C GLY A 15 9.61 6.31 -13.62
N ASP A 16 10.94 6.28 -13.41
CA ASP A 16 11.91 7.24 -13.97
C ASP A 16 11.74 7.45 -15.49
N GLY A 17 11.39 8.69 -15.86
CA GLY A 17 11.14 9.11 -17.24
C GLY A 17 9.66 9.31 -17.60
N LEU A 18 8.70 8.89 -16.76
CA LEU A 18 7.27 9.07 -16.99
C LEU A 18 6.69 10.32 -16.33
N HIS A 19 5.64 10.85 -16.96
CA HIS A 19 4.95 12.07 -16.53
C HIS A 19 4.37 11.93 -15.12
N LYS A 20 4.60 12.98 -14.31
CA LYS A 20 3.93 13.23 -13.03
C LYS A 20 2.41 12.99 -13.14
N PRO A 21 1.72 12.66 -12.03
CA PRO A 21 0.27 12.59 -12.02
C PRO A 21 -0.35 13.86 -12.60
N GLN A 22 -1.24 13.70 -13.57
CA GLN A 22 -1.81 14.80 -14.34
C GLN A 22 -3.13 15.30 -13.76
N ASN A 23 -3.79 14.48 -12.94
CA ASN A 23 -5.05 14.80 -12.32
C ASN A 23 -5.16 14.17 -10.92
N LYS A 24 -6.22 14.56 -10.19
CA LYS A 24 -6.48 14.09 -8.82
C LYS A 24 -6.65 12.56 -8.73
N GLU A 25 -7.20 11.93 -9.78
CA GLU A 25 -7.50 10.50 -9.81
C GLU A 25 -6.22 9.68 -9.96
N GLU A 26 -5.33 10.08 -10.87
CA GLU A 26 -4.00 9.47 -11.02
C GLU A 26 -3.15 9.65 -9.76
N LEU A 27 -3.20 10.83 -9.13
CA LEU A 27 -2.48 11.07 -7.88
C LEU A 27 -3.01 10.18 -6.75
N TYR A 28 -4.33 10.05 -6.64
CA TYR A 28 -4.97 9.16 -5.68
C TYR A 28 -4.55 7.71 -5.94
N ASN A 29 -4.67 7.25 -7.19
CA ASN A 29 -4.31 5.89 -7.59
C ASN A 29 -2.84 5.57 -7.31
N LEU A 30 -1.92 6.49 -7.63
CA LEU A 30 -0.49 6.37 -7.32
C LEU A 30 -0.24 6.25 -5.81
N ARG A 31 -0.83 7.15 -5.01
CA ARG A 31 -0.66 7.11 -3.54
C ARG A 31 -1.30 5.85 -2.94
N HIS A 32 -2.44 5.43 -3.47
CA HIS A 32 -3.12 4.20 -3.09
C HIS A 32 -2.26 2.96 -3.38
N SER A 33 -1.75 2.81 -4.60
CA SER A 33 -0.91 1.67 -4.99
C SER A 33 0.43 1.66 -4.23
N SER A 34 1.01 2.84 -3.96
CA SER A 34 2.21 2.98 -3.14
C SER A 34 1.98 2.51 -1.70
N LEU A 35 0.90 2.97 -1.06
CA LEU A 35 0.53 2.53 0.28
C LEU A 35 0.27 1.02 0.32
N ARG A 36 -0.48 0.50 -0.65
CA ARG A 36 -0.76 -0.93 -0.78
C ARG A 36 0.53 -1.74 -0.88
N ASN A 37 1.46 -1.34 -1.74
CA ASN A 37 2.75 -2.00 -1.89
C ASN A 37 3.55 -2.03 -0.57
N VAL A 38 3.58 -0.92 0.19
CA VAL A 38 4.23 -0.88 1.51
C VAL A 38 3.57 -1.87 2.49
N ILE A 39 2.25 -1.93 2.52
CA ILE A 39 1.49 -2.86 3.36
C ILE A 39 1.81 -4.31 2.98
N GLU A 40 1.69 -4.66 1.71
CA GLU A 40 1.94 -6.02 1.20
C GLU A 40 3.38 -6.47 1.47
N ARG A 41 4.37 -5.60 1.21
CA ARG A 41 5.77 -5.87 1.51
C ARG A 41 6.02 -6.08 3.00
N THR A 42 5.32 -5.34 3.86
CA THR A 42 5.40 -5.50 5.32
C THR A 42 4.83 -6.84 5.75
N TYR A 43 3.64 -7.21 5.25
CA TYR A 43 3.06 -8.52 5.51
C TYR A 43 3.96 -9.66 5.03
N GLY A 44 4.54 -9.54 3.83
CA GLY A 44 5.50 -10.52 3.31
C GLY A 44 6.73 -10.67 4.20
N ALA A 45 7.32 -9.56 4.66
CA ALA A 45 8.45 -9.58 5.59
C ALA A 45 8.09 -10.25 6.93
N VAL A 46 6.92 -9.93 7.50
CA VAL A 46 6.43 -10.53 8.74
C VAL A 46 6.21 -12.04 8.57
N LYS A 47 5.55 -12.48 7.50
CA LYS A 47 5.33 -13.91 7.23
C LYS A 47 6.65 -14.69 7.04
N ASN A 48 7.63 -14.10 6.37
CA ASN A 48 8.95 -14.72 6.20
C ASN A 48 9.72 -14.82 7.53
N LYS A 49 9.54 -13.86 8.45
CA LYS A 49 10.21 -13.85 9.76
C LYS A 49 9.52 -14.72 10.79
N PHE A 50 8.21 -14.86 10.69
CA PHE A 50 7.39 -15.63 11.62
C PHE A 50 6.64 -16.73 10.85
N PRO A 51 7.30 -17.86 10.53
CA PRO A 51 6.69 -18.96 9.78
C PRO A 51 5.43 -19.54 10.43
N VAL A 52 5.26 -19.33 11.75
CA VAL A 52 4.03 -19.68 12.47
C VAL A 52 2.76 -19.06 11.85
N LEU A 53 2.89 -17.92 11.15
CA LEU A 53 1.78 -17.31 10.42
C LEU A 53 1.39 -18.04 9.12
N LEU A 54 2.19 -19.00 8.66
CA LEU A 54 1.93 -19.76 7.43
C LEU A 54 1.07 -21.00 7.68
N ASP A 55 1.08 -21.54 8.91
CA ASP A 55 0.34 -22.76 9.29
C ASP A 55 -0.63 -22.49 10.45
N MET A 56 -1.52 -21.50 10.26
CA MET A 56 -2.48 -21.11 11.28
C MET A 56 -3.76 -21.97 11.30
N ASN A 57 -3.96 -22.82 10.29
CA ASN A 57 -5.21 -23.58 10.08
C ASN A 57 -5.53 -24.58 11.20
N SER A 58 -4.52 -24.94 12.00
CA SER A 58 -4.65 -25.89 13.11
C SER A 58 -5.15 -25.24 14.42
N TYR A 59 -5.21 -23.91 14.49
CA TYR A 59 -5.62 -23.15 15.67
C TYR A 59 -7.06 -22.66 15.58
N ALA A 60 -7.73 -22.52 16.72
CA ALA A 60 -9.05 -21.89 16.79
C ALA A 60 -8.97 -20.41 16.35
N LEU A 61 -10.06 -19.84 15.83
CA LEU A 61 -10.06 -18.46 15.32
C LEU A 61 -9.56 -17.43 16.34
N GLU A 62 -9.95 -17.58 17.61
CA GLU A 62 -9.50 -16.72 18.71
C GLU A 62 -7.98 -16.78 18.90
N GLU A 63 -7.41 -17.99 18.81
CA GLU A 63 -5.96 -18.21 18.90
C GLU A 63 -5.23 -17.62 17.69
N GLN A 64 -5.79 -17.76 16.48
CA GLN A 64 -5.23 -17.15 15.27
C GLN A 64 -5.16 -15.63 15.40
N ILE A 65 -6.23 -14.99 15.90
CA ILE A 65 -6.27 -13.55 16.12
C ILE A 65 -5.19 -13.14 17.14
N GLY A 66 -5.11 -13.84 18.28
CA GLY A 66 -4.13 -13.57 19.32
C GLY A 66 -2.68 -13.74 18.82
N LEU A 67 -2.45 -14.73 17.97
CA LEU A 67 -1.15 -15.00 17.36
C LEU A 67 -0.74 -13.89 16.39
N ILE A 68 -1.65 -13.45 15.51
CA ILE A 68 -1.42 -12.31 14.63
C ILE A 68 -1.09 -11.06 15.46
N GLN A 69 -1.89 -10.72 16.47
CA GLN A 69 -1.66 -9.55 17.30
C GLN A 69 -0.31 -9.59 18.01
N SER A 70 0.05 -10.76 18.56
CA SER A 70 1.31 -10.97 19.28
C SER A 70 2.52 -10.84 18.34
N VAL A 71 2.47 -11.44 17.15
CA VAL A 71 3.54 -11.32 16.15
C VAL A 71 3.71 -9.87 15.69
N PHE A 72 2.62 -9.15 15.42
CA PHE A 72 2.70 -7.73 15.05
C PHE A 72 3.20 -6.84 16.19
N ALA A 73 2.84 -7.13 17.44
CA ALA A 73 3.35 -6.42 18.60
C ALA A 73 4.87 -6.61 18.75
N ILE A 74 5.35 -7.85 18.62
CA ILE A 74 6.78 -8.18 18.65
C ILE A 74 7.50 -7.51 17.47
N TYR A 75 6.98 -7.62 16.25
CA TYR A 75 7.57 -6.99 15.07
C TYR A 75 7.70 -5.47 15.24
N ASN A 76 6.65 -4.82 15.73
CA ASN A 76 6.67 -3.37 15.98
C ASN A 76 7.65 -2.99 17.10
N PHE A 77 7.75 -3.81 18.15
CA PHE A 77 8.71 -3.61 19.23
C PHE A 77 10.15 -3.68 18.71
N ILE A 78 10.50 -4.73 17.97
CA ILE A 78 11.84 -4.92 17.41
C ILE A 78 12.18 -3.78 16.44
N ARG A 79 11.24 -3.41 15.57
CA ARG A 79 11.41 -2.29 14.62
C ARG A 79 11.67 -0.95 15.31
N ARG A 80 10.97 -0.66 16.42
CA ARG A 80 11.15 0.59 17.19
C ARG A 80 12.52 0.66 17.86
N ASN A 81 13.04 -0.48 18.31
CA ASN A 81 14.33 -0.57 18.98
C ASN A 81 15.52 -0.72 18.02
N ARG A 82 15.29 -0.71 16.70
CA ARG A 82 16.31 -0.88 15.64
C ARG A 82 17.18 -2.12 15.84
N ASP A 83 16.58 -3.16 16.38
CA ASP A 83 17.26 -4.43 16.64
C ASP A 83 17.56 -5.16 15.31
N GLU A 84 18.76 -5.74 15.23
CA GLU A 84 19.28 -6.42 14.04
C GLU A 84 18.54 -7.72 13.69
N PHE A 85 17.68 -8.22 14.59
CA PHE A 85 16.82 -9.37 14.34
C PHE A 85 16.00 -9.26 13.04
N LEU A 86 15.60 -8.04 12.64
CA LEU A 86 14.90 -7.82 11.36
C LEU A 86 15.84 -7.73 10.15
N ASN A 87 17.13 -7.47 10.37
CA ASN A 87 18.16 -7.24 9.34
C ASN A 87 18.83 -8.54 8.87
N GLU A 88 18.85 -9.59 9.70
CA GLU A 88 19.65 -10.81 9.48
C GLU A 88 19.17 -11.74 8.36
N HIS A 89 17.99 -11.49 7.76
CA HIS A 89 17.69 -12.00 6.41
C HIS A 89 17.26 -10.88 5.46
N GLY A 90 18.14 -9.88 5.34
CA GLY A 90 18.14 -8.88 4.28
C GLY A 90 18.52 -9.48 2.93
N SER A 91 17.64 -10.27 2.34
CA SER A 91 17.51 -10.35 0.89
C SER A 91 16.11 -10.85 0.58
N TYR A 92 15.30 -9.96 0.02
CA TYR A 92 14.16 -10.39 -0.78
C TYR A 92 14.74 -11.20 -1.95
N ILE A 93 15.01 -12.50 -1.75
CA ILE A 93 15.24 -13.40 -2.86
C ILE A 93 13.90 -13.51 -3.58
N ARG A 94 13.82 -12.70 -4.63
CA ARG A 94 12.88 -12.74 -5.74
C ARG A 94 12.69 -14.19 -6.18
N ASN A 95 11.70 -14.87 -5.62
CA ASN A 95 11.08 -16.04 -6.22
C ASN A 95 9.60 -15.69 -6.40
N GLY A 96 9.30 -15.08 -7.55
CA GLY A 96 7.96 -14.69 -7.93
C GLY A 96 7.77 -13.18 -8.10
N GLU A 97 8.51 -12.57 -9.03
CA GLU A 97 7.87 -11.58 -9.93
C GLU A 97 6.88 -12.33 -10.84
N GLN A 98 5.90 -13.00 -10.23
CA GLN A 98 4.74 -13.54 -10.90
C GLN A 98 3.56 -12.79 -10.29
N ASP A 99 3.18 -11.72 -10.98
CA ASP A 99 1.78 -11.43 -11.24
C ASP A 99 0.91 -11.33 -9.98
N ALA A 100 1.24 -10.36 -9.13
CA ALA A 100 0.27 -9.73 -8.25
C ALA A 100 -0.35 -8.46 -8.87
N ASP A 101 0.21 -7.95 -9.98
CA ASP A 101 -0.35 -6.80 -10.70
C ASP A 101 -1.47 -7.19 -11.70
N GLU A 102 -1.56 -8.47 -12.10
CA GLU A 102 -2.61 -8.95 -13.02
C GLU A 102 -3.82 -9.60 -12.33
N ARG A 103 -3.80 -9.78 -11.00
CA ARG A 103 -4.89 -10.42 -10.25
C ARG A 103 -5.66 -9.44 -9.36
N ASP A 104 -6.19 -8.36 -9.94
CA ASP A 104 -7.43 -7.73 -9.44
C ASP A 104 -7.99 -6.66 -10.43
N ALA A 105 -8.12 -7.03 -11.71
CA ALA A 105 -8.88 -6.22 -12.67
C ALA A 105 -10.30 -6.78 -12.92
N GLY A 106 -10.74 -7.81 -12.18
CA GLY A 106 -12.02 -8.46 -12.39
C GLY A 106 -12.57 -9.09 -11.12
N ASP A 107 -13.77 -8.67 -10.75
CA ASP A 107 -14.66 -9.26 -9.74
C ASP A 107 -14.18 -9.25 -8.28
N THR A 108 -14.12 -8.05 -7.70
CA THR A 108 -14.62 -7.91 -6.32
C THR A 108 -16.16 -7.93 -6.40
N GLU A 109 -16.76 -9.04 -5.99
CA GLU A 109 -18.21 -9.14 -5.72
C GLU A 109 -18.69 -7.90 -4.93
N PRO A 110 -19.86 -7.33 -5.26
CA PRO A 110 -20.32 -6.08 -4.69
C PRO A 110 -20.56 -6.26 -3.18
N VAL A 111 -19.64 -5.72 -2.38
CA VAL A 111 -19.92 -5.51 -0.96
C VAL A 111 -20.81 -4.27 -0.91
N ASP A 112 -22.11 -4.50 -0.79
CA ASP A 112 -23.17 -3.48 -0.65
C ASP A 112 -23.05 -2.71 0.68
N ALA A 113 -21.93 -2.04 0.88
CA ALA A 113 -21.71 -1.08 1.95
C ALA A 113 -21.57 0.32 1.31
N ASP A 114 -22.72 0.89 0.96
CA ASP A 114 -22.92 2.31 0.61
C ASP A 114 -21.91 2.87 -0.41
N ASP A 115 -22.05 2.39 -1.65
CA ASP A 115 -21.28 2.78 -2.84
C ASP A 115 -21.17 4.31 -3.00
N GLY A 116 -22.22 5.06 -2.63
CA GLY A 116 -22.22 6.53 -2.70
C GLY A 116 -21.31 7.18 -1.66
N THR A 117 -21.38 6.77 -0.41
CA THR A 117 -20.57 7.36 0.68
C THR A 117 -19.08 7.04 0.51
N MET A 118 -18.75 5.80 0.13
CA MET A 118 -17.35 5.42 -0.11
C MET A 118 -16.76 6.14 -1.32
N LYS A 119 -17.54 6.34 -2.39
CA LYS A 119 -17.13 7.16 -3.55
C LYS A 119 -16.92 8.61 -3.16
N LYS A 120 -17.83 9.19 -2.38
CA LYS A 120 -17.70 10.57 -1.91
C LYS A 120 -16.45 10.76 -1.06
N LEU A 121 -16.22 9.87 -0.08
CA LEU A 121 -15.01 9.94 0.75
C LEU A 121 -13.73 9.82 -0.10
N ARG A 122 -13.75 8.99 -1.15
CA ARG A 122 -12.64 8.90 -2.11
C ARG A 122 -12.41 10.22 -2.82
N ASP A 123 -13.47 10.82 -3.34
CA ASP A 123 -13.39 12.08 -4.09
C ASP A 123 -12.93 13.24 -3.21
N ASP A 124 -13.34 13.26 -1.93
CA ASP A 124 -12.91 14.23 -0.93
C ASP A 124 -11.39 14.06 -0.65
N ILE A 125 -10.93 12.82 -0.43
CA ILE A 125 -9.50 12.51 -0.24
C ILE A 125 -8.69 12.88 -1.48
N ALA A 126 -9.12 12.48 -2.67
CA ALA A 126 -8.42 12.76 -3.93
C ALA A 126 -8.30 14.27 -4.17
N THR A 127 -9.36 15.02 -3.88
CA THR A 127 -9.37 16.49 -4.01
C THR A 127 -8.40 17.13 -3.02
N ALA A 128 -8.44 16.72 -1.75
CA ALA A 128 -7.51 17.22 -0.73
C ALA A 128 -6.04 16.92 -1.09
N MET A 129 -5.75 15.70 -1.54
CA MET A 129 -4.41 15.30 -2.00
C MET A 129 -3.93 16.13 -3.19
N TRP A 130 -4.83 16.44 -4.13
CA TRP A 130 -4.50 17.22 -5.31
C TRP A 130 -4.16 18.67 -4.96
N VAL A 131 -4.95 19.30 -4.08
CA VAL A 131 -4.66 20.66 -3.60
C VAL A 131 -3.30 20.72 -2.90
N ASP A 132 -3.03 19.80 -1.97
CA ASP A 132 -1.73 19.68 -1.29
C ASP A 132 -0.57 19.48 -2.27
N TYR A 133 -0.79 18.64 -3.28
CA TYR A 133 0.20 18.38 -4.33
C TYR A 133 0.51 19.62 -5.18
N LEU A 134 -0.51 20.39 -5.57
CA LEU A 134 -0.33 21.64 -6.30
C LEU A 134 0.42 22.69 -5.47
N VAL A 135 0.10 22.83 -4.19
CA VAL A 135 0.84 23.71 -3.26
C VAL A 135 2.30 23.28 -3.16
N THR A 136 2.56 21.98 -3.00
CA THR A 136 3.92 21.43 -2.93
C THR A 136 4.70 21.66 -4.22
N LEU A 137 4.07 21.52 -5.38
CA LEU A 137 4.68 21.83 -6.67
C LEU A 137 4.98 23.32 -6.80
N ALA A 138 4.02 24.20 -6.48
CA ALA A 138 4.21 25.65 -6.53
C ALA A 138 5.37 26.10 -5.62
N GLY A 139 5.46 25.57 -4.41
CA GLY A 139 6.58 25.84 -3.49
C GLY A 139 7.93 25.31 -3.98
N ARG A 140 7.94 24.22 -4.75
CA ARG A 140 9.18 23.64 -5.33
C ARG A 140 9.67 24.37 -6.58
N TYR A 141 8.78 25.03 -7.32
CA TYR A 141 9.09 25.78 -8.55
C TYR A 141 9.05 27.32 -8.34
N GLY A 142 8.91 27.78 -7.09
CA GLY A 142 8.71 29.18 -6.71
C GLY A 142 9.96 29.99 -6.34
N GLU A 143 11.16 29.61 -6.78
CA GLU A 143 12.37 30.45 -6.73
C GLU A 143 13.24 30.26 -7.99
N VAL A 144 12.67 30.54 -9.16
CA VAL A 144 13.47 30.94 -10.34
C VAL A 144 12.76 32.10 -11.03
N VAL A 145 12.88 33.28 -10.43
CA VAL A 145 12.73 34.56 -11.15
C VAL A 145 13.85 35.48 -10.66
N VAL A 146 14.98 35.49 -11.39
CA VAL A 146 15.68 36.70 -11.85
C VAL A 146 16.30 36.38 -13.21
#